data_AF-A0A1M3LZ36-F1
#
_entry.id   AF-A0A1M3LZ36-F1
#
_cell.length_a   1.000
_cell.length_b   1.000
_cell.length_c   1.000
_cell.angle_alpha   90.00
_cell.angle_beta   90.00
_cell.angle_gamma   90.00
#
_symmetry.space_group_name_H-M   'P 1'
#
loop_
_entity.id
_entity.type
_entity.pdbx_description
1 polymer ?
#
loop_
_entity_poly.entity_id
_entity_poly.type
_entity_poly.pdbx_seq_one_letter_code
_entity_poly.pdbx_strand_id
1 'polypeptide(L)'
;MTMDAQQALAAIGEPTRYRIVLLLAEAPRTVGEVAESLGALQPQTTKHLQALEAAGIVRIHRLGRRRVASLDRAALARLADRLQTLAAETADTATDDDTLAAYEQAITEEAGRGDASGSRAVRLERLLPAAPADVWAAWTDPALAAQWWAPRHFTVAACEIAPTADAPVRLVLREGDGAEYTSIGRVVEASPATRLVYELAPVGAAGAPLFRAVHTVEFTSVPGDSAATRVTLDIDVSAVEEGAASAVAGLEPGWAQLLEGLAAVLARP
;
A
#
# COMPACT_ATOMS: atom_id res chain seq x y z
N MET A 1 7.37 -35.54 -8.88
CA MET A 1 7.35 -34.27 -9.61
C MET A 1 6.58 -33.27 -8.77
N THR A 2 7.27 -32.24 -8.28
CA THR A 2 6.66 -31.12 -7.58
C THR A 2 5.73 -30.42 -8.56
N MET A 3 4.46 -30.24 -8.20
CA MET A 3 3.50 -29.49 -9.01
C MET A 3 3.93 -28.03 -9.03
N ASP A 4 4.14 -27.48 -10.23
CA ASP A 4 4.33 -26.04 -10.41
C ASP A 4 2.96 -25.36 -10.28
N ALA A 5 2.80 -24.54 -9.23
CA ALA A 5 1.54 -23.85 -8.93
C ALA A 5 1.10 -22.94 -10.09
N GLN A 6 2.03 -22.35 -10.84
CA GLN A 6 1.73 -21.51 -11.99
C GLN A 6 1.14 -22.35 -13.14
N GLN A 7 1.71 -23.52 -13.43
CA GLN A 7 1.19 -24.44 -14.45
C GLN A 7 -0.18 -24.99 -14.08
N ALA A 8 -0.39 -25.32 -12.81
CA ALA A 8 -1.68 -25.72 -12.25
C ALA A 8 -2.76 -24.65 -12.47
N LEU A 9 -2.48 -23.40 -12.10
CA LEU A 9 -3.40 -22.27 -12.29
C LEU A 9 -3.69 -22.01 -13.77
N ALA A 10 -2.66 -22.03 -14.63
CA ALA A 10 -2.82 -21.84 -16.07
C ALA A 10 -3.65 -22.97 -16.72
N ALA A 11 -3.47 -24.22 -16.26
CA ALA A 11 -4.30 -25.33 -16.70
C ALA A 11 -5.75 -25.17 -16.23
N ILE A 12 -5.99 -24.79 -14.97
CA ILE A 12 -7.35 -24.62 -14.45
C ILE A 12 -8.08 -23.43 -15.08
N GLY A 13 -7.37 -22.35 -15.42
CA GLY A 13 -7.97 -21.09 -15.91
C GLY A 13 -8.71 -21.15 -17.25
N GLU A 14 -8.65 -22.28 -17.99
CA GLU A 14 -9.48 -22.44 -19.19
C GLU A 14 -10.89 -22.90 -18.81
N PRO A 15 -11.96 -22.28 -19.35
CA PRO A 15 -13.33 -22.50 -18.89
C PRO A 15 -13.80 -23.97 -18.87
N THR A 16 -13.44 -24.76 -19.88
CA THR A 16 -13.83 -26.16 -19.99
C THR A 16 -13.07 -27.03 -18.99
N ARG A 17 -11.75 -26.81 -18.84
CA ARG A 17 -10.92 -27.48 -17.83
C ARG A 17 -11.39 -27.15 -16.41
N TYR A 18 -11.78 -25.90 -16.13
CA TYR A 18 -12.39 -25.53 -14.85
C TYR A 18 -13.67 -26.34 -14.56
N ARG A 19 -14.57 -26.46 -15.55
CA ARG A 19 -15.78 -27.27 -15.42
C ARG A 19 -15.47 -28.76 -15.19
N ILE A 20 -14.47 -29.32 -15.85
CA ILE A 20 -14.00 -30.69 -15.60
C ILE A 20 -13.54 -30.84 -14.15
N VAL A 21 -12.76 -29.88 -13.63
CA VAL A 21 -12.29 -29.91 -12.24
C VAL A 21 -13.46 -29.91 -11.27
N LEU A 22 -14.47 -29.06 -11.48
CA LEU A 22 -15.69 -29.04 -10.65
C LEU A 22 -16.45 -30.38 -10.72
N LEU A 23 -16.64 -30.94 -11.92
CA LEU A 23 -17.31 -32.23 -12.09
C LEU A 23 -16.59 -33.38 -11.39
N LEU A 24 -15.25 -33.36 -11.41
CA LEU A 24 -14.42 -34.38 -10.76
C LEU A 24 -14.24 -34.14 -9.25
N ALA A 25 -14.61 -32.95 -8.74
CA ALA A 25 -14.64 -32.65 -7.32
C ALA A 25 -15.75 -33.42 -6.61
N GLU A 26 -16.91 -33.55 -7.27
CA GLU A 26 -18.05 -34.33 -6.81
C GLU A 26 -17.71 -35.82 -6.75
N ALA A 27 -17.23 -36.40 -7.86
CA ALA A 27 -16.88 -37.81 -7.95
C ALA A 27 -15.93 -38.09 -9.12
N PRO A 28 -15.10 -39.16 -9.04
CA PRO A 28 -14.40 -39.68 -10.20
C PRO A 28 -15.39 -40.11 -11.31
N ARG A 29 -15.11 -39.73 -12.55
CA ARG A 29 -15.98 -39.98 -13.72
C ARG A 29 -15.18 -40.56 -14.87
N THR A 30 -15.82 -41.37 -15.71
CA THR A 30 -15.23 -41.84 -16.96
C THR A 30 -15.08 -40.69 -17.96
N VAL A 31 -14.12 -40.81 -18.88
CA VAL A 31 -13.93 -39.81 -19.96
C VAL A 31 -15.23 -39.57 -20.76
N GLY A 32 -16.06 -40.61 -20.94
CA GLY A 32 -17.36 -40.51 -21.62
C GLY A 32 -18.35 -39.67 -20.82
N GLU A 33 -18.52 -39.94 -19.52
CA GLU A 33 -19.40 -39.17 -18.63
C GLU A 33 -18.97 -37.70 -18.53
N VAL A 34 -17.66 -37.43 -18.55
CA VAL A 34 -17.14 -36.05 -18.59
C VAL A 34 -17.50 -35.38 -19.91
N ALA A 35 -17.38 -36.06 -21.05
CA ALA A 35 -17.73 -35.50 -22.36
C ALA A 35 -19.23 -35.20 -22.46
N GLU A 36 -20.07 -36.12 -22.00
CA GLU A 36 -21.53 -35.97 -21.94
C GLU A 36 -21.94 -34.79 -21.05
N SER A 37 -21.38 -34.69 -19.84
CA SER A 37 -21.68 -33.62 -18.88
C SER A 37 -21.30 -32.22 -19.39
N LEU A 38 -20.33 -32.14 -20.31
CA LEU A 38 -19.90 -30.89 -20.93
C LEU A 38 -20.61 -30.56 -22.24
N GLY A 39 -21.43 -31.47 -22.77
CA GLY A 39 -22.00 -31.35 -24.13
C GLY A 39 -20.93 -31.26 -25.21
N ALA A 40 -19.73 -31.81 -24.96
CA ALA A 40 -18.56 -31.64 -25.81
C ALA A 40 -18.19 -32.93 -26.54
N LEU A 41 -17.55 -32.80 -27.71
CA LEU A 41 -17.02 -33.95 -28.45
C LEU A 41 -15.87 -34.60 -27.68
N GLN A 42 -15.87 -35.93 -27.62
CA GLN A 42 -14.88 -36.73 -26.88
C GLN A 42 -13.40 -36.44 -27.20
N PRO A 43 -13.00 -36.11 -28.46
CA PRO A 43 -11.62 -35.68 -28.76
C PRO A 43 -11.21 -34.40 -28.03
N GLN A 44 -12.13 -33.44 -27.89
CA GLN A 44 -11.86 -32.19 -27.16
C GLN A 44 -11.73 -32.47 -25.67
N THR A 45 -12.67 -33.23 -25.09
CA THR A 45 -12.62 -33.63 -23.67
C THR A 45 -11.32 -34.35 -23.32
N THR A 46 -10.84 -35.24 -24.21
CA THR A 46 -9.58 -35.96 -24.00
C THR A 46 -8.39 -35.00 -23.97
N LYS A 47 -8.35 -34.01 -24.85
CA LYS A 47 -7.30 -32.98 -24.86
C LYS A 47 -7.29 -32.15 -23.57
N HIS A 48 -8.47 -31.76 -23.06
CA HIS A 48 -8.58 -31.04 -21.79
C HIS A 48 -8.10 -31.90 -20.61
N LEU A 49 -8.48 -33.18 -20.56
CA LEU A 49 -8.04 -34.13 -19.53
C LEU A 49 -6.52 -34.39 -19.58
N GLN A 50 -5.94 -34.50 -20.76
CA GLN A 50 -4.48 -34.64 -20.93
C GLN A 50 -3.74 -33.40 -20.43
N ALA A 51 -4.23 -32.20 -20.72
CA ALA A 51 -3.63 -30.96 -20.21
C ALA A 51 -3.73 -30.86 -18.68
N LEU A 52 -4.87 -31.23 -18.10
CA LEU A 52 -5.03 -31.29 -16.64
C LEU A 52 -4.15 -32.36 -15.99
N GLU A 53 -3.96 -33.50 -16.65
CA GLU A 53 -3.09 -34.59 -16.16
C GLU A 53 -1.62 -34.18 -16.22
N ALA A 54 -1.19 -33.54 -17.31
CA ALA A 54 0.16 -32.99 -17.44
C ALA A 54 0.46 -31.92 -16.37
N ALA A 55 -0.53 -31.11 -16.00
CA ALA A 55 -0.43 -30.14 -14.91
C ALA A 55 -0.58 -30.75 -13.50
N GLY A 56 -0.80 -32.07 -13.39
CA GLY A 56 -0.93 -32.77 -12.11
C GLY A 56 -2.24 -32.51 -11.36
N ILE A 57 -3.26 -31.96 -12.02
CA ILE A 57 -4.57 -31.64 -11.42
C ILE A 57 -5.48 -32.87 -11.37
N VAL A 58 -5.39 -33.72 -12.38
CA VAL A 58 -6.17 -34.96 -12.49
C VAL A 58 -5.25 -36.16 -12.66
N ARG A 59 -5.77 -37.33 -12.33
CA ARG A 59 -5.16 -38.63 -12.60
C ARG A 59 -6.13 -39.46 -13.43
N ILE A 60 -5.64 -40.12 -14.47
CA ILE A 60 -6.43 -41.06 -15.25
C ILE A 60 -6.11 -42.51 -14.85
N HIS A 61 -7.10 -43.20 -14.31
CA HIS A 61 -7.02 -44.61 -13.93
C HIS A 61 -7.54 -45.50 -15.04
N ARG A 62 -6.82 -46.59 -15.33
CA ARG A 62 -7.23 -47.60 -16.31
C ARG A 62 -7.93 -48.75 -15.59
N LEU A 63 -9.27 -48.78 -15.67
CA LEU A 63 -10.10 -49.81 -15.04
C LEU A 63 -10.74 -50.68 -16.13
N GLY A 64 -9.98 -51.69 -16.56
CA GLY A 64 -10.35 -52.55 -17.69
C GLY A 64 -10.44 -51.75 -19.00
N ARG A 65 -11.62 -51.74 -19.62
CA ARG A 65 -11.90 -50.96 -20.84
C ARG A 65 -12.20 -49.48 -20.57
N ARG A 66 -12.42 -49.09 -19.31
CA ARG A 66 -12.80 -47.72 -18.93
C ARG A 66 -11.58 -46.92 -18.50
N ARG A 67 -11.56 -45.64 -18.87
CA ARG A 67 -10.63 -44.63 -18.35
C ARG A 67 -11.41 -43.74 -17.40
N VAL A 68 -11.06 -43.77 -16.11
CA VAL A 68 -11.71 -42.99 -15.06
C VAL A 68 -10.78 -41.85 -14.66
N ALA A 69 -11.23 -40.62 -14.86
CA ALA A 69 -10.55 -39.43 -14.39
C ALA A 69 -10.95 -39.15 -12.93
N SER A 70 -9.98 -38.72 -12.13
CA SER A 70 -10.19 -38.28 -10.74
C SER A 70 -9.30 -37.09 -10.45
N LEU A 71 -9.71 -36.20 -9.54
CA LEU A 71 -8.81 -35.14 -9.06
C LEU A 71 -7.65 -35.70 -8.24
N ASP A 72 -6.48 -35.10 -8.41
CA ASP A 72 -5.38 -35.24 -7.46
C ASP A 72 -5.64 -34.33 -6.26
N ARG A 73 -6.33 -34.89 -5.25
CA ARG A 73 -6.70 -34.13 -4.03
C ARG A 73 -5.49 -33.60 -3.27
N ALA A 74 -4.36 -34.30 -3.31
CA ALA A 74 -3.13 -33.85 -2.65
C ALA A 74 -2.50 -32.67 -3.40
N ALA A 75 -2.56 -32.67 -4.73
CA ALA A 75 -2.12 -31.53 -5.54
C ALA A 75 -2.98 -30.28 -5.30
N LEU A 76 -4.30 -30.43 -5.23
CA LEU A 76 -5.21 -29.33 -4.89
C LEU A 76 -4.98 -28.78 -3.48
N ALA A 77 -4.74 -29.64 -2.49
CA ALA A 77 -4.41 -29.19 -1.14
C ALA A 77 -3.14 -28.32 -1.10
N ARG A 78 -2.09 -28.70 -1.85
CA ARG A 78 -0.87 -27.89 -1.98
C ARG A 78 -1.13 -26.56 -2.70
N LEU A 79 -1.98 -26.56 -3.72
CA LEU A 79 -2.36 -25.32 -4.41
C LEU A 79 -3.10 -24.35 -3.47
N ALA A 80 -4.04 -24.88 -2.68
CA ALA A 80 -4.79 -24.11 -1.70
C ALA A 80 -3.86 -23.52 -0.62
N ASP A 81 -2.94 -24.32 -0.08
CA ASP A 81 -1.95 -23.89 0.90
C ASP A 81 -1.05 -22.76 0.36
N ARG A 82 -0.62 -22.86 -0.92
CA ARG A 82 0.16 -21.77 -1.54
C ARG A 82 -0.66 -20.49 -1.68
N LEU A 83 -1.93 -20.58 -2.08
CA LEU A 83 -2.81 -19.41 -2.19
C LEU A 83 -3.10 -18.78 -0.82
N GLN A 84 -3.25 -19.60 0.23
CA GLN A 84 -3.39 -19.12 1.61
C GLN A 84 -2.12 -18.42 2.09
N THR A 85 -0.95 -18.99 1.81
CA THR A 85 0.34 -18.37 2.11
C THR A 85 0.47 -17.01 1.42
N LEU A 86 0.14 -16.94 0.13
CA LEU A 86 0.16 -15.68 -0.61
C LEU A 86 -0.80 -14.65 -0.02
N ALA A 87 -2.02 -15.06 0.34
CA ALA A 87 -2.99 -14.16 0.97
C ALA A 87 -2.50 -13.64 2.34
N ALA A 88 -1.79 -14.46 3.10
CA ALA A 88 -1.18 -14.06 4.37
C ALA A 88 0.00 -13.09 4.15
N GLU A 89 0.83 -13.31 3.12
CA GLU A 89 1.91 -12.41 2.73
C GLU A 89 1.39 -11.02 2.32
N THR A 90 0.21 -10.94 1.71
CA THR A 90 -0.43 -9.68 1.32
C THR A 90 -1.23 -9.00 2.43
N ALA A 91 -1.37 -9.60 3.60
CA ALA A 91 -2.18 -9.04 4.68
C ALA A 91 -1.63 -7.70 5.22
N ASP A 92 -0.31 -7.49 5.15
CA ASP A 92 0.32 -6.21 5.50
C ASP A 92 0.05 -5.12 4.44
N THR A 93 -0.23 -5.49 3.19
CA THR A 93 -0.62 -4.58 2.09
C THR A 93 -2.09 -4.14 2.21
N ALA A 94 -2.91 -4.78 3.05
CA ALA A 94 -4.27 -4.31 3.30
C ALA A 94 -4.29 -2.88 3.88
N THR A 95 -3.22 -2.49 4.60
CA THR A 95 -3.03 -1.11 5.05
C THR A 95 -2.75 -0.15 3.87
N ASP A 96 -2.11 -0.63 2.81
CA ASP A 96 -1.85 0.16 1.59
C ASP A 96 -3.15 0.33 0.78
N ASP A 97 -3.99 -0.70 0.68
CA ASP A 97 -5.31 -0.62 0.01
C ASP A 97 -6.26 0.36 0.74
N ASP A 98 -6.33 0.29 2.07
CA ASP A 98 -7.10 1.23 2.89
C ASP A 98 -6.58 2.67 2.74
N THR A 99 -5.26 2.83 2.62
CA THR A 99 -4.62 4.13 2.38
C THR A 99 -5.03 4.68 1.00
N LEU A 100 -4.97 3.86 -0.06
CA LEU A 100 -5.40 4.26 -1.41
C LEU A 100 -6.89 4.64 -1.44
N ALA A 101 -7.74 3.87 -0.78
CA ALA A 101 -9.17 4.18 -0.66
C ALA A 101 -9.40 5.52 0.08
N ALA A 102 -8.63 5.80 1.13
CA ALA A 102 -8.69 7.08 1.83
C ALA A 102 -8.26 8.26 0.93
N TYR A 103 -7.21 8.08 0.11
CA TYR A 103 -6.81 9.06 -0.91
C TYR A 103 -7.93 9.29 -1.94
N GLU A 104 -8.54 8.24 -2.49
CA GLU A 104 -9.62 8.36 -3.48
C GLU A 104 -10.87 9.06 -2.91
N GLN A 105 -11.24 8.72 -1.67
CA GLN A 105 -12.36 9.38 -0.97
C GLN A 105 -12.07 10.85 -0.73
N ALA A 106 -10.88 11.20 -0.24
CA ALA A 106 -10.49 12.60 -0.02
C ALA A 106 -10.55 13.42 -1.32
N ILE A 107 -10.04 12.87 -2.43
CA ILE A 107 -10.12 13.52 -3.75
C ILE A 107 -11.58 13.75 -4.18
N THR A 108 -12.45 12.76 -3.96
CA THR A 108 -13.86 12.83 -4.35
C THR A 108 -14.65 13.83 -3.52
N GLU A 109 -14.45 13.84 -2.20
CA GLU A 109 -15.07 14.82 -1.30
C GLU A 109 -14.65 16.25 -1.64
N GLU A 110 -13.37 16.45 -1.95
CA GLU A 110 -12.84 17.76 -2.32
C GLU A 110 -13.41 18.26 -3.65
N ALA A 111 -13.51 17.38 -4.65
CA ALA A 111 -14.17 17.70 -5.93
C ALA A 111 -15.65 18.09 -5.74
N GLY A 112 -16.31 17.58 -4.70
CA GLY A 112 -17.69 17.90 -4.35
C GLY A 112 -17.89 19.12 -3.44
N ARG A 113 -16.85 19.59 -2.73
CA ARG A 113 -16.98 20.64 -1.69
C ARG A 113 -17.23 22.04 -2.23
N GLY A 114 -16.90 22.33 -3.50
CA GLY A 114 -17.27 23.58 -4.17
C GLY A 114 -16.93 24.86 -3.40
N ASP A 115 -16.02 24.80 -2.43
CA ASP A 115 -15.68 25.93 -1.56
C ASP A 115 -14.52 26.71 -2.17
N ALA A 116 -14.86 27.89 -2.67
CA ALA A 116 -13.94 28.88 -3.22
C ALA A 116 -13.13 29.63 -2.13
N SER A 117 -13.14 29.20 -0.86
CA SER A 117 -12.44 29.91 0.22
C SER A 117 -10.92 29.69 0.22
N GLY A 118 -10.36 28.76 -0.56
CA GLY A 118 -8.92 28.66 -0.81
C GLY A 118 -8.02 28.44 0.43
N SER A 119 -8.60 28.18 1.61
CA SER A 119 -7.90 27.95 2.87
C SER A 119 -8.47 26.74 3.60
N ARG A 120 -7.59 25.86 4.12
CA ARG A 120 -7.97 24.60 4.77
C ARG A 120 -7.06 24.36 5.97
N ALA A 121 -7.63 23.98 7.11
CA ALA A 121 -6.88 23.56 8.28
C ALA A 121 -7.02 22.04 8.50
N VAL A 122 -5.91 21.35 8.74
CA VAL A 122 -5.85 19.93 9.11
C VAL A 122 -5.19 19.82 10.48
N ARG A 123 -5.71 18.95 11.36
CA ARG A 123 -5.12 18.69 12.68
C ARG A 123 -4.96 17.20 12.92
N LEU A 124 -3.75 16.76 13.23
CA LEU A 124 -3.44 15.40 13.63
C LEU A 124 -2.83 15.37 15.03
N GLU A 125 -3.14 14.34 15.80
CA GLU A 125 -2.53 14.08 17.11
C GLU A 125 -2.02 12.64 17.18
N ARG A 126 -0.81 12.44 17.69
CA ARG A 126 -0.24 11.10 17.90
C ARG A 126 0.56 11.04 19.19
N LEU A 127 0.49 9.89 19.86
CA LEU A 127 1.40 9.54 20.96
C LEU A 127 2.58 8.76 20.39
N LEU A 128 3.80 9.25 20.62
CA LEU A 128 5.04 8.65 20.13
C LEU A 128 5.88 8.07 21.29
N PRO A 129 6.50 6.89 21.12
CA PRO A 129 7.23 6.19 22.18
C PRO A 129 8.69 6.67 22.30
N ALA A 130 8.91 7.99 22.36
CA ALA A 130 10.22 8.58 22.60
C ALA A 130 10.12 9.89 23.39
N ALA A 131 11.24 10.33 23.99
CA ALA A 131 11.29 11.60 24.71
C ALA A 131 11.18 12.80 23.74
N PRO A 132 10.71 13.98 24.19
CA PRO A 132 10.51 15.13 23.30
C PRO A 132 11.77 15.57 22.54
N ALA A 133 12.95 15.39 23.14
CA ALA A 133 14.23 15.70 22.51
C ALA A 133 14.53 14.75 21.32
N ASP A 134 14.18 13.47 21.43
CA ASP A 134 14.39 12.48 20.38
C ASP A 134 13.39 12.68 19.24
N VAL A 135 12.13 12.97 19.56
CA VAL A 135 11.11 13.32 18.56
C VAL A 135 11.48 14.61 17.82
N TRP A 136 12.00 15.61 18.55
CA TRP A 136 12.53 16.83 17.96
C TRP A 136 13.69 16.56 17.01
N ALA A 137 14.66 15.73 17.42
CA ALA A 137 15.77 15.35 16.56
C ALA A 137 15.28 14.61 15.30
N ALA A 138 14.29 13.72 15.45
CA ALA A 138 13.70 13.01 14.32
C ALA A 138 13.05 13.93 13.27
N TRP A 139 12.57 15.11 13.69
CA TRP A 139 12.04 16.13 12.77
C TRP A 139 13.11 17.06 12.18
N THR A 140 14.15 17.38 12.96
CA THR A 140 15.05 18.51 12.67
C THR A 140 16.44 18.11 12.21
N ASP A 141 16.83 16.84 12.39
CA ASP A 141 18.02 16.25 11.78
C ASP A 141 17.65 15.65 10.41
N PRO A 142 18.24 16.11 9.30
CA PRO A 142 17.95 15.61 7.97
C PRO A 142 18.12 14.08 7.80
N ALA A 143 19.11 13.49 8.47
CA ALA A 143 19.40 12.07 8.36
C ALA A 143 18.38 11.22 9.13
N LEU A 144 17.80 11.74 10.22
CA LEU A 144 16.70 11.09 10.93
C LEU A 144 15.36 11.32 10.21
N ALA A 145 15.10 12.54 9.75
CA ALA A 145 13.93 12.92 8.99
C ALA A 145 13.75 12.05 7.73
N ALA A 146 14.84 11.81 6.99
CA ALA A 146 14.83 10.98 5.79
C ALA A 146 14.42 9.51 6.02
N GLN A 147 14.38 9.03 7.26
CA GLN A 147 14.02 7.63 7.58
C GLN A 147 12.51 7.40 7.67
N TRP A 148 11.71 8.45 7.85
CA TRP A 148 10.26 8.34 8.05
C TRP A 148 9.43 9.30 7.19
N TRP A 149 10.02 10.40 6.70
CA TRP A 149 9.30 11.45 5.97
C TRP A 149 9.05 11.09 4.50
N ALA A 150 8.71 9.83 4.22
CA ALA A 150 8.29 9.31 2.94
C ALA A 150 7.28 8.16 3.13
N PRO A 151 6.23 8.07 2.30
CA PRO A 151 5.40 6.88 2.21
C PRO A 151 6.22 5.64 1.83
N ARG A 152 5.70 4.44 2.15
CA ARG A 152 6.43 3.16 1.99
C ARG A 152 6.90 2.85 0.56
N HIS A 153 6.20 3.35 -0.46
CA HIS A 153 6.54 3.14 -1.88
C HIS A 153 7.51 4.19 -2.44
N PHE A 154 7.85 5.21 -1.65
CA PHE A 154 8.84 6.23 -2.00
C PHE A 154 10.16 6.02 -1.26
N THR A 155 11.23 6.56 -1.84
CA THR A 155 12.51 6.76 -1.16
C THR A 155 12.80 8.25 -1.02
N VAL A 156 13.46 8.65 0.06
CA VAL A 156 13.90 10.04 0.22
C VAL A 156 15.21 10.22 -0.55
N ALA A 157 15.14 10.95 -1.66
CA ALA A 157 16.30 11.30 -2.48
C ALA A 157 17.11 12.45 -1.90
N ALA A 158 16.44 13.41 -1.26
CA ALA A 158 17.05 14.51 -0.53
C ALA A 158 16.10 14.96 0.59
N CYS A 159 16.67 15.26 1.77
CA CYS A 159 15.99 15.89 2.88
C CYS A 159 16.89 16.99 3.41
N GLU A 160 16.35 18.20 3.51
CA GLU A 160 16.99 19.35 4.10
C GLU A 160 15.99 19.97 5.07
N ILE A 161 16.40 20.07 6.33
CA ILE A 161 15.70 20.80 7.37
C ILE A 161 16.72 21.14 8.45
N ALA A 162 16.62 22.34 9.00
CA ALA A 162 17.44 22.75 10.13
C ALA A 162 16.59 23.63 11.06
N PRO A 163 16.69 23.48 12.39
CA PRO A 163 15.89 24.23 13.35
C PRO A 163 16.39 25.67 13.52
N THR A 164 16.43 26.42 12.43
CA THR A 164 16.88 27.81 12.38
C THR A 164 15.87 28.59 11.56
N ALA A 165 15.39 29.72 12.08
CA ALA A 165 14.45 30.57 11.35
C ALA A 165 15.00 30.92 9.96
N ASP A 166 14.12 30.89 8.96
CA ASP A 166 14.41 31.08 7.54
C ASP A 166 15.32 30.04 6.88
N ALA A 167 15.76 29.00 7.59
CA ALA A 167 16.46 27.89 6.96
C ALA A 167 15.56 27.20 5.93
N PRO A 168 16.09 26.82 4.75
CA PRO A 168 15.31 26.13 3.74
C PRO A 168 14.86 24.76 4.25
N VAL A 169 13.65 24.38 3.86
CA VAL A 169 13.15 23.02 4.00
C VAL A 169 12.96 22.47 2.59
N ARG A 170 13.59 21.34 2.29
CA ARG A 170 13.49 20.67 0.98
C ARG A 170 13.33 19.18 1.18
N LEU A 171 12.34 18.60 0.53
CA LEU A 171 12.12 17.16 0.49
C LEU A 171 11.98 16.73 -0.97
N VAL A 172 12.77 15.75 -1.38
CA VAL A 172 12.66 15.12 -2.70
C VAL A 172 12.35 13.66 -2.49
N LEU A 173 11.17 13.24 -2.90
CA LEU A 173 10.74 11.85 -2.91
C LEU A 173 11.00 11.27 -4.29
N ARG A 174 11.49 10.03 -4.34
CA ARG A 174 11.71 9.29 -5.58
C ARG A 174 10.93 7.98 -5.57
N GLU A 175 10.16 7.76 -6.63
CA GLU A 175 9.38 6.55 -6.84
C GLU A 175 10.23 5.46 -7.54
N GLY A 176 9.73 4.22 -7.55
CA GLY A 176 10.44 3.06 -8.09
C GLY A 176 10.75 3.14 -9.60
N ASP A 177 10.03 3.96 -10.36
CA ASP A 177 10.29 4.21 -11.79
C ASP A 177 11.33 5.33 -12.03
N GLY A 178 11.79 5.99 -10.97
CA GLY A 178 12.73 7.10 -11.00
C GLY A 178 12.08 8.49 -11.04
N ALA A 179 10.76 8.61 -11.06
CA ALA A 179 10.07 9.89 -10.95
C ALA A 179 10.41 10.59 -9.63
N GLU A 180 10.63 11.90 -9.68
CA GLU A 180 10.96 12.72 -8.50
C GLU A 180 9.90 13.77 -8.21
N TYR A 181 9.51 13.86 -6.95
CA TYR A 181 8.52 14.79 -6.43
C TYR A 181 9.20 15.69 -5.41
N THR A 182 9.28 16.98 -5.73
CA THR A 182 9.95 17.96 -4.88
C THR A 182 8.93 18.74 -4.07
N SER A 183 9.20 18.93 -2.78
CA SER A 183 8.52 19.89 -1.92
C SER A 183 9.55 20.86 -1.36
N ILE A 184 9.18 22.14 -1.28
CA ILE A 184 10.05 23.21 -0.77
C ILE A 184 9.31 24.08 0.24
N GLY A 185 10.09 24.74 1.08
CA GLY A 185 9.64 25.80 1.97
C GLY A 185 10.78 26.24 2.88
N ARG A 186 10.44 26.62 4.11
CA ARG A 186 11.39 27.17 5.08
C ARG A 186 10.90 27.02 6.50
N VAL A 187 11.81 27.02 7.46
CA VAL A 187 11.47 27.11 8.87
C VAL A 187 11.04 28.54 9.20
N VAL A 188 9.91 28.67 9.88
CA VAL A 188 9.36 29.93 10.36
C VAL A 188 9.77 30.18 11.80
N GLU A 189 9.67 29.15 12.64
CA GLU A 189 9.98 29.21 14.07
C GLU A 189 10.52 27.85 14.54
N ALA A 190 11.51 27.87 15.43
CA ALA A 190 12.03 26.66 16.05
C ALA A 190 12.34 26.91 17.53
N SER A 191 11.58 26.24 18.40
CA SER A 191 11.79 26.19 19.84
C SER A 191 12.13 24.76 20.25
N PRO A 192 13.39 24.48 20.65
CA PRO A 192 13.88 23.12 20.87
C PRO A 192 12.99 22.26 21.75
N ALA A 193 12.64 21.07 21.26
CA ALA A 193 11.83 20.07 21.94
C ALA A 193 10.43 20.52 22.40
N THR A 194 9.91 21.67 21.91
CA THR A 194 8.58 22.17 22.26
C THR A 194 7.74 22.57 21.05
N ARG A 195 8.32 23.25 20.05
CA ARG A 195 7.55 23.77 18.91
C ARG A 195 8.41 23.95 17.67
N LEU A 196 7.93 23.45 16.53
CA LEU A 196 8.52 23.68 15.21
C LEU A 196 7.44 24.20 14.26
N VAL A 197 7.67 25.34 13.62
CA VAL A 197 6.80 25.90 12.59
C VAL A 197 7.57 25.99 11.29
N TYR A 198 7.05 25.41 10.21
CA TYR A 198 7.69 25.47 8.90
C TYR A 198 6.66 25.49 7.77
N GLU A 199 7.06 26.10 6.66
CA GLU A 199 6.37 26.01 5.39
C GLU A 199 6.92 24.82 4.62
N LEU A 200 6.05 24.03 4.00
CA LEU A 200 6.44 22.97 3.07
C LEU A 200 5.28 22.68 2.12
N ALA A 201 5.51 22.74 0.82
CA ALA A 201 4.50 22.37 -0.16
C ALA A 201 5.13 21.77 -1.41
N PRO A 202 4.41 20.86 -2.10
CA PRO A 202 4.85 20.31 -3.38
C PRO A 202 5.00 21.42 -4.42
N VAL A 203 6.01 21.31 -5.29
CA VAL A 203 6.21 22.23 -6.41
C VAL A 203 5.56 21.71 -7.68
N GLY A 204 4.91 22.59 -8.42
CA GLY A 204 4.41 22.31 -9.76
C GLY A 204 5.52 22.29 -10.81
N ALA A 205 5.13 22.04 -12.07
CA ALA A 205 6.08 21.99 -13.20
C ALA A 205 6.87 23.30 -13.42
N ALA A 206 6.33 24.44 -12.97
CA ALA A 206 6.99 25.73 -13.02
C ALA A 206 8.03 25.95 -11.90
N GLY A 207 8.19 24.99 -10.98
CA GLY A 207 9.10 25.09 -9.83
C GLY A 207 8.59 25.95 -8.67
N ALA A 208 7.34 26.41 -8.73
CA ALA A 208 6.67 27.16 -7.67
C ALA A 208 5.82 26.23 -6.80
N PRO A 209 5.64 26.51 -5.49
CA PRO A 209 4.73 25.76 -4.63
C PRO A 209 3.28 25.82 -5.11
N LEU A 210 2.60 24.67 -5.15
CA LEU A 210 1.19 24.56 -5.58
C LEU A 210 0.19 25.22 -4.62
N PHE A 211 0.61 25.43 -3.37
CA PHE A 211 -0.13 26.13 -2.34
C PHE A 211 0.83 26.54 -1.23
N ARG A 212 0.39 27.42 -0.33
CA ARG A 212 1.11 27.71 0.91
C ARG A 212 0.57 26.83 2.02
N ALA A 213 1.40 25.97 2.60
CA ALA A 213 1.05 25.15 3.77
C ALA A 213 2.02 25.42 4.94
N VAL A 214 1.47 25.91 6.05
CA VAL A 214 2.20 26.14 7.30
C VAL A 214 1.93 24.98 8.23
N HIS A 215 2.97 24.25 8.60
CA HIS A 215 2.94 23.14 9.54
C HIS A 215 3.37 23.66 10.90
N THR A 216 2.53 23.52 11.91
CA THR A 216 2.84 23.79 13.31
C THR A 216 2.88 22.47 14.07
N VAL A 217 4.06 22.10 14.53
CA VAL A 217 4.31 20.88 15.31
C VAL A 217 4.57 21.26 16.75
N GLU A 218 3.77 20.74 17.67
CA GLU A 218 3.94 20.92 19.11
C GLU A 218 4.32 19.59 19.77
N PHE A 219 5.34 19.63 20.62
CA PHE A 219 5.88 18.47 21.33
C PHE A 219 5.56 18.61 22.82
N THR A 220 4.66 17.78 23.33
CA THR A 220 4.22 17.83 24.73
C THR A 220 4.63 16.57 25.47
N SER A 221 5.38 16.72 26.57
CA SER A 221 5.73 15.59 27.44
C SER A 221 4.49 14.96 28.08
N VAL A 222 4.52 13.64 28.28
CA VAL A 222 3.44 12.92 28.97
C VAL A 222 3.72 12.87 30.47
N PRO A 223 2.80 13.33 31.33
CA PRO A 223 3.00 13.24 32.78
C PRO A 223 3.19 11.79 33.24
N GLY A 224 4.30 11.53 33.91
CA GLY A 224 4.64 10.19 34.43
C GLY A 224 5.32 9.25 33.42
N ASP A 225 5.56 9.70 32.19
CA ASP A 225 6.27 8.93 31.17
C ASP A 225 7.26 9.83 30.40
N SER A 226 8.53 9.80 30.82
CA SER A 226 9.60 10.58 30.19
C SER A 226 10.02 10.03 28.82
N ALA A 227 9.59 8.82 28.47
CA ALA A 227 9.88 8.16 27.19
C ALA A 227 8.69 8.25 26.23
N ALA A 228 7.72 9.12 26.49
CA ALA A 228 6.58 9.34 25.62
C ALA A 228 6.35 10.83 25.35
N THR A 229 5.96 11.13 24.12
CA THR A 229 5.66 12.49 23.66
C THR A 229 4.33 12.49 22.91
N ARG A 230 3.44 13.41 23.28
CA ARG A 230 2.27 13.75 22.46
C ARG A 230 2.70 14.79 21.43
N VAL A 231 2.51 14.46 20.16
CA VAL A 231 2.70 15.37 19.04
C VAL A 231 1.36 15.83 18.52
N THR A 232 1.22 17.14 18.38
CA THR A 232 0.12 17.76 17.63
C THR A 232 0.69 18.43 16.40
N LEU A 233 0.10 18.12 15.24
CA LEU A 233 0.44 18.72 13.95
C LEU A 233 -0.80 19.44 13.42
N ASP A 234 -0.72 20.77 13.36
CA ASP A 234 -1.70 21.61 12.67
C ASP A 234 -1.11 22.05 11.31
N ILE A 235 -1.89 21.98 10.24
CA ILE A 235 -1.49 22.37 8.88
C ILE A 235 -2.50 23.38 8.34
N ASP A 236 -2.07 24.63 8.18
CA ASP A 236 -2.85 25.70 7.59
C ASP A 236 -2.46 25.89 6.12
N VAL A 237 -3.37 25.51 5.23
CA VAL A 237 -3.24 25.65 3.78
C VAL A 237 -3.94 26.93 3.33
N SER A 238 -3.31 27.65 2.41
CA SER A 238 -3.80 28.89 1.80
C SER A 238 -3.23 29.07 0.40
N ALA A 239 -3.76 30.04 -0.36
CA ALA A 239 -3.23 30.41 -1.69
C ALA A 239 -3.08 29.20 -2.64
N VAL A 240 -4.13 28.39 -2.74
CA VAL A 240 -4.15 27.16 -3.54
C VAL A 240 -4.24 27.48 -5.03
N GLU A 241 -3.29 26.96 -5.82
CA GLU A 241 -3.31 27.08 -7.28
C GLU A 241 -4.46 26.27 -7.91
N GLU A 242 -4.90 26.71 -9.09
CA GLU A 242 -5.91 25.98 -9.86
C GLU A 242 -5.39 24.58 -10.22
N GLY A 243 -6.18 23.54 -9.90
CA GLY A 243 -5.79 22.14 -10.11
C GLY A 243 -5.00 21.50 -8.96
N ALA A 244 -4.66 22.23 -7.89
CA ALA A 244 -3.95 21.69 -6.73
C ALA A 244 -4.89 21.04 -5.67
N ALA A 245 -6.20 21.00 -5.92
CA ALA A 245 -7.20 20.48 -4.98
C ALA A 245 -6.92 19.03 -4.54
N SER A 246 -6.50 18.16 -5.47
CA SER A 246 -6.14 16.77 -5.15
C SER A 246 -4.93 16.69 -4.21
N ALA A 247 -3.93 17.56 -4.40
CA ALA A 247 -2.75 17.61 -3.55
C ALA A 247 -3.08 18.14 -2.13
N VAL A 248 -4.04 19.08 -2.00
CA VAL A 248 -4.55 19.53 -0.71
C VAL A 248 -5.36 18.43 -0.01
N ALA A 249 -6.23 17.74 -0.75
CA ALA A 249 -7.04 16.63 -0.21
C ALA A 249 -6.17 15.49 0.34
N GLY A 250 -5.03 15.21 -0.30
CA GLY A 250 -4.09 14.17 0.12
C GLY A 250 -3.26 14.49 1.36
N LEU A 251 -3.30 15.72 1.90
CA LEU A 251 -2.45 16.12 3.03
C LEU A 251 -2.75 15.35 4.30
N GLU A 252 -4.02 15.27 4.71
CA GLU A 252 -4.43 14.61 5.95
C GLU A 252 -4.11 13.10 5.97
N PRO A 253 -4.54 12.29 4.97
CA PRO A 253 -4.19 10.88 4.95
C PRO A 253 -2.68 10.65 4.79
N GLY A 254 -1.99 11.48 3.99
CA GLY A 254 -0.54 11.38 3.83
C GLY A 254 0.22 11.64 5.12
N TRP A 255 -0.12 12.71 5.84
CA TRP A 255 0.52 13.00 7.13
C TRP A 255 0.19 11.96 8.19
N ALA A 256 -1.02 11.40 8.21
CA ALA A 256 -1.35 10.30 9.12
C ALA A 256 -0.41 9.10 8.91
N GLN A 257 -0.18 8.70 7.66
CA GLN A 257 0.75 7.63 7.32
C GLN A 257 2.21 7.96 7.69
N LEU A 258 2.66 9.18 7.43
CA LEU A 258 4.02 9.62 7.77
C LEU A 258 4.26 9.58 9.30
N LEU A 259 3.29 10.02 10.10
CA LEU A 259 3.38 9.96 11.57
C LEU A 259 3.41 8.53 12.11
N GLU A 260 2.80 7.58 11.41
CA GLU A 260 2.95 6.14 11.72
C GLU A 260 4.34 5.62 11.38
N GLY A 261 4.91 6.04 10.25
CA GLY A 261 6.30 5.78 9.89
C GLY A 261 7.27 6.29 10.96
N LEU A 262 7.04 7.52 11.45
CA LEU A 262 7.84 8.11 12.53
C LEU A 262 7.75 7.29 13.81
N ALA A 263 6.54 6.91 14.23
CA ALA A 263 6.36 6.06 15.41
C ALA A 263 7.11 4.73 15.29
N ALA A 264 7.09 4.11 14.11
CA ALA A 264 7.81 2.87 13.85
C ALA A 264 9.34 3.02 13.87
N VAL A 265 9.88 4.16 13.41
CA VAL A 265 11.31 4.46 13.49
C VAL A 265 11.73 4.67 14.94
N LEU A 266 10.96 5.44 15.71
CA LEU A 266 11.25 5.73 17.12
C LEU A 266 11.12 4.51 18.04
N ALA A 267 10.29 3.53 17.68
CA ALA A 267 10.13 2.30 18.44
C ALA A 267 11.27 1.29 18.24
N ARG A 268 12.21 1.54 17.31
CA ARG A 268 13.36 0.64 17.09
C ARG A 268 14.38 0.85 18.22
N PRO A 269 14.90 -0.25 18.82
CA PRO A 269 15.84 -0.21 19.93
C PRO A 269 17.23 0.28 19.53
#